data_AF-A0A8H4UW18-F1
#
_entry.id   AF-A0A8H4UW18-F1
#
_cell.length_a   1.000
_cell.length_b   1.000
_cell.length_c   1.000
_cell.angle_alpha   90.00
_cell.angle_beta   90.00
_cell.angle_gamma   90.00
#
_symmetry.space_group_name_H-M   'P 1'
#
loop_
_entity.id
_entity.type
_entity.pdbx_description
1 polymer ?
#
loop_
_entity_poly.entity_id
_entity_poly.type
_entity_poly.pdbx_seq_one_letter_code
_entity_poly.pdbx_strand_id
1 'polypeptide(L)'
;VLISWAIQRGTVVLPKSVTPERIRSNFQDFILPDDAFEAIQSLEKNQRMNFPARLGVDIFGEVGEESAMKSALDWAEQQRKLKQGA
;
A
#
# COMPACT_ATOMS: atom_id res chain seq x y z
N VAL A 1 -6.00 12.04 -11.81
CA VAL A 1 -6.38 12.36 -10.41
C VAL A 1 -5.36 11.82 -9.40
N LEU A 2 -5.32 10.53 -9.05
CA LEU A 2 -4.40 10.06 -7.98
C LEU A 2 -2.91 10.26 -8.29
N ILE A 3 -2.51 10.03 -9.54
CA ILE A 3 -1.14 10.32 -10.00
C ILE A 3 -0.84 11.81 -9.88
N SER A 4 -1.71 12.66 -10.44
CA SER A 4 -1.64 14.12 -10.35
C SER A 4 -1.52 14.61 -8.90
N TRP A 5 -2.37 14.11 -8.01
CA TRP A 5 -2.37 14.46 -6.58
C TRP A 5 -1.02 14.16 -5.92
N ALA A 6 -0.47 12.97 -6.15
CA ALA A 6 0.83 12.58 -5.59
C ALA A 6 1.98 13.43 -6.16
N ILE A 7 1.97 13.71 -7.46
CA ILE A 7 3.00 14.56 -8.10
C ILE A 7 2.91 16.00 -7.57
N GLN A 8 1.71 16.57 -7.48
CA GLN A 8 1.48 17.95 -7.03
C GLN A 8 1.94 18.19 -5.58
N ARG A 9 1.90 17.15 -4.72
CA ARG A 9 2.47 17.20 -3.35
C ARG A 9 3.96 16.83 -3.28
N GLY A 10 4.66 16.76 -4.40
CA GLY A 10 6.10 16.54 -4.48
C GLY A 10 6.55 15.07 -4.44
N THR A 11 5.65 14.11 -4.63
CA THR A 11 5.98 12.67 -4.61
C THR A 11 6.22 12.13 -6.02
N VAL A 12 7.36 11.45 -6.23
CA VAL A 12 7.60 10.65 -7.45
C VAL A 12 6.75 9.38 -7.40
N VAL A 13 6.01 9.09 -8.48
CA VAL A 13 5.12 7.92 -8.57
C VAL A 13 5.68 6.80 -9.45
N LEU A 14 5.38 5.54 -9.08
CA LEU A 14 5.73 4.33 -9.84
C LEU A 14 4.49 3.45 -10.06
N PRO A 15 3.51 3.87 -10.87
CA PRO A 15 2.25 3.15 -11.02
C PRO A 15 2.44 1.84 -11.80
N LYS A 16 2.10 0.70 -11.17
CA LYS A 16 2.12 -0.60 -11.85
C LYS A 16 1.02 -0.69 -12.91
N SER A 17 1.40 -1.05 -14.13
CA SER A 17 0.47 -1.40 -15.21
C SER A 17 1.05 -2.48 -16.11
N VAL A 18 0.18 -3.28 -16.72
CA VAL A 18 0.54 -4.27 -17.74
C VAL A 18 -0.24 -4.08 -19.05
N THR A 19 -1.19 -3.15 -19.08
CA THR A 19 -1.98 -2.83 -20.28
C THR A 19 -1.45 -1.54 -20.91
N PRO A 20 -1.21 -1.51 -22.24
CA PRO A 20 -0.66 -0.35 -22.92
C PRO A 20 -1.49 0.93 -22.74
N GLU A 21 -2.81 0.82 -22.74
CA GLU A 21 -3.75 1.93 -22.61
C GLU A 21 -3.59 2.62 -21.25
N ARG A 22 -3.47 1.83 -20.18
CA ARG A 22 -3.23 2.35 -18.83
C ARG A 22 -1.84 2.94 -18.68
N ILE A 23 -0.82 2.34 -19.30
CA ILE A 23 0.54 2.91 -19.29
C ILE A 23 0.51 4.31 -19.89
N ARG A 24 -0.12 4.49 -21.07
CA ARG A 24 -0.29 5.81 -21.69
C ARG A 24 -1.07 6.78 -20.81
N SER A 25 -2.17 6.33 -20.21
CA SER A 25 -3.00 7.16 -19.32
C SER A 25 -2.27 7.59 -18.05
N ASN A 26 -1.35 6.78 -17.51
CA ASN A 26 -0.59 7.11 -16.31
C ASN A 26 0.32 8.34 -16.49
N PHE A 27 0.65 8.72 -17.73
CA PHE A 27 1.45 9.92 -18.07
C PHE A 27 0.61 11.15 -18.40
N GLN A 28 -0.72 11.06 -18.32
CA GLN A 28 -1.62 12.20 -18.58
C GLN A 28 -1.96 12.91 -17.26
N ASP A 29 -0.94 13.45 -16.60
CA ASP A 29 -1.10 14.24 -15.37
C ASP A 29 -1.55 15.69 -15.66
N PHE A 30 -1.99 16.38 -14.61
CA PHE A 30 -2.56 17.73 -14.67
C PHE A 30 -2.56 18.33 -13.27
N ILE A 31 -2.77 19.65 -13.15
CA ILE A 31 -2.89 20.33 -11.86
C ILE A 31 -4.32 20.21 -11.35
N LEU A 32 -4.50 19.65 -10.15
CA LEU A 32 -5.79 19.60 -9.48
C LEU A 32 -6.16 21.01 -8.99
N PRO A 33 -7.43 21.43 -9.15
CA PRO A 33 -7.98 22.57 -8.43
C PRO A 33 -7.78 22.42 -6.92
N ASP A 34 -7.60 23.55 -6.23
CA ASP A 34 -7.28 23.57 -4.80
C ASP A 34 -8.35 22.87 -3.95
N ASP A 35 -9.63 23.08 -4.26
CA ASP A 35 -10.76 22.44 -3.55
C ASP A 35 -10.75 20.91 -3.70
N ALA A 36 -10.46 20.40 -4.89
CA ALA A 36 -10.33 18.97 -5.15
C ALA A 36 -9.09 18.37 -4.46
N PHE A 37 -7.98 19.11 -4.46
CA PHE A 37 -6.76 18.69 -3.77
C PHE A 37 -7.00 18.57 -2.25
N GLU A 38 -7.60 19.59 -1.64
CA GLU A 38 -7.95 19.58 -0.20
C GLU A 38 -8.99 18.50 0.13
N ALA A 39 -9.98 18.28 -0.73
CA ALA A 39 -10.95 17.20 -0.54
C ALA A 39 -10.28 15.83 -0.47
N ILE A 40 -9.30 15.54 -1.35
CA ILE A 40 -8.55 14.29 -1.31
C ILE A 40 -7.69 14.20 -0.04
N GLN A 41 -7.03 15.29 0.36
CA GLN A 41 -6.21 15.33 1.59
C GLN A 41 -7.05 15.01 2.84
N SER A 42 -8.32 15.43 2.86
CA SER A 42 -9.23 15.18 3.98
C SER A 42 -9.63 13.71 4.18
N LEU A 43 -9.32 12.83 3.21
CA LEU A 43 -9.64 11.40 3.27
C LEU A 43 -8.66 10.58 4.12
N GLU A 44 -7.56 11.18 4.60
CA GLU A 44 -6.53 10.47 5.38
C GLU A 44 -7.10 9.87 6.69
N LYS A 45 -6.78 8.61 6.94
CA LYS A 45 -7.26 7.85 8.11
C LYS A 45 -6.15 7.15 8.90
N ASN A 46 -4.89 7.45 8.60
CA ASN A 46 -3.72 6.71 9.08
C ASN A 46 -3.85 5.20 8.80
N GLN A 47 -4.40 4.84 7.63
CA GLN A 47 -4.66 3.45 7.27
C GLN A 47 -3.53 2.88 6.40
N ARG A 48 -2.90 1.81 6.88
CA ARG A 48 -1.83 1.12 6.17
C ARG A 48 -2.33 -0.11 5.41
N MET A 49 -2.07 -0.16 4.11
CA MET A 49 -2.44 -1.31 3.27
C MET A 49 -1.36 -2.39 3.21
N ASN A 50 -0.09 -2.01 3.32
CA ASN A 50 1.03 -2.95 3.34
C ASN A 50 1.58 -3.07 4.76
N PHE A 51 1.07 -4.04 5.51
CA PHE A 51 1.51 -4.34 6.87
C PHE A 51 2.25 -5.69 6.89
N PRO A 52 3.57 -5.72 7.13
CA PRO A 52 4.36 -6.94 7.01
C PRO A 52 4.29 -7.82 8.26
N ALA A 53 3.08 -8.12 8.77
CA ALA A 53 2.84 -8.90 9.99
C ALA A 53 3.60 -10.24 10.01
N ARG A 54 3.70 -10.88 8.85
CA ARG A 54 4.38 -12.17 8.67
C ARG A 54 5.87 -12.16 9.03
N LEU A 55 6.49 -10.98 9.19
CA LEU A 55 7.88 -10.87 9.62
C LEU A 55 8.05 -11.05 11.13
N GLY A 56 6.98 -10.97 11.92
CA GLY A 56 7.03 -11.21 13.37
C GLY A 56 7.48 -10.00 14.19
N VAL A 57 7.58 -8.82 13.58
CA VAL A 57 8.06 -7.59 14.21
C VAL A 57 7.01 -6.50 14.03
N ASP A 58 6.68 -5.78 15.10
CA ASP A 58 5.79 -4.62 15.02
C ASP A 58 6.54 -3.36 14.55
N ILE A 59 6.80 -3.29 13.24
CA ILE A 59 7.59 -2.21 12.62
C ILE A 59 6.98 -0.82 12.85
N PHE A 60 5.65 -0.73 12.98
CA PHE A 60 4.94 0.55 13.05
C PHE A 60 4.31 0.81 14.43
N GLY A 61 4.44 -0.11 15.40
CA GLY A 61 3.81 0.02 16.71
C GLY A 61 2.28 -0.04 16.67
N GLU A 62 1.70 -0.62 15.62
CA GLU A 62 0.26 -0.54 15.32
C GLU A 62 -0.53 -1.73 15.91
N VAL A 63 0.12 -2.87 16.18
CA VAL A 63 -0.58 -4.13 16.52
C VAL A 63 -0.02 -4.85 17.77
N GLY A 64 1.17 -4.48 18.24
CA GLY A 64 1.87 -5.11 19.36
C GLY A 64 2.73 -6.31 18.97
N GLU A 65 3.84 -6.50 19.68
CA GLU A 65 4.84 -7.56 19.40
C GLU A 65 4.26 -8.97 19.48
N GLU A 66 3.37 -9.23 20.45
CA GLU A 66 2.71 -10.54 20.58
C GLU A 66 1.87 -10.88 19.34
N SER A 67 1.12 -9.90 18.83
CA SER A 67 0.27 -10.05 17.64
C SER A 67 1.12 -10.25 16.38
N ALA A 68 2.21 -9.49 16.25
CA ALA A 68 3.15 -9.65 15.16
C ALA A 68 3.80 -11.04 15.17
N MET A 69 4.31 -11.49 16.31
CA MET A 69 4.93 -12.81 16.48
C MET A 69 3.94 -13.94 16.14
N LYS A 70 2.70 -13.85 16.64
CA LYS A 70 1.66 -14.81 16.32
C LYS A 70 1.42 -14.90 14.80
N SER A 71 1.33 -13.75 14.13
CA SER A 71 1.14 -13.70 12.67
C SER A 71 2.26 -14.39 11.89
N ALA A 72 3.51 -14.28 12.35
CA ALA A 72 4.64 -14.98 11.74
C ALA A 72 4.58 -16.50 11.95
N LEU A 73 4.22 -16.96 13.15
CA LEU A 73 4.08 -18.37 13.47
C LEU A 73 2.94 -19.02 12.66
N ASP A 74 1.77 -18.37 12.62
CA ASP A 74 0.62 -18.82 11.85
C ASP A 74 0.96 -18.93 10.36
N TRP A 75 1.66 -17.91 9.82
CA TRP A 75 2.13 -17.93 8.44
C TRP A 75 3.12 -19.08 8.18
N ALA A 76 4.09 -19.30 9.08
CA ALA A 76 5.05 -20.39 8.96
C ALA A 76 4.37 -21.77 8.98
N GLU A 77 3.35 -21.96 9.81
CA GLU A 77 2.55 -23.18 9.84
C GLU A 77 1.79 -23.40 8.52
N GLN A 78 1.15 -22.35 7.99
CA GLN A 78 0.47 -22.40 6.69
C GLN A 78 1.44 -22.80 5.56
N GLN A 79 2.65 -22.21 5.54
CA GLN A 79 3.66 -22.56 4.53
C GLN A 79 4.13 -24.01 4.64
N ARG A 80 4.26 -24.55 5.87
CA ARG A 80 4.59 -25.98 6.07
C ARG A 80 3.49 -26.89 5.53
N LYS A 81 2.21 -26.56 5.79
CA LYS A 81 1.06 -27.32 5.28
C LYS A 81 1.00 -27.30 3.75
N LEU A 82 1.20 -26.14 3.13
CA LEU A 82 1.23 -26.00 1.67
C LEU A 82 2.32 -26.86 1.02
N LYS A 83 3.51 -26.92 1.63
CA LYS A 83 4.61 -27.78 1.14
C LYS A 83 4.34 -29.27 1.29
N GLN A 84 3.49 -29.68 2.23
CA GLN A 84 3.16 -31.10 2.46
C GLN A 84 2.01 -31.59 1.56
N GLY A 85 1.21 -30.67 1.01
CA GLY A 85 0.12 -30.97 0.07
C GLY A 85 0.49 -30.80 -1.40
N ALA A 86 1.76 -30.54 -1.71
CA ALA A 86 2.30 -30.33 -3.06
C ALA A 86 3.28 -31.46 -3.44
#